data_AF-X1F3A8-F1
#
_entry.id   AF-X1F3A8-F1
#
_cell.length_a   1.000
_cell.length_b   1.000
_cell.length_c   1.000
_cell.angle_alpha   90.00
_cell.angle_beta   90.00
_cell.angle_gamma   90.00
#
_symmetry.space_group_name_H-M   'P 1'
#
loop_
_entity.id
_entity.type
_entity.pdbx_description
1 polymer ?
#
loop_
_entity_poly.entity_id
_entity_poly.type
_entity_poly.pdbx_seq_one_letter_code
_entity_poly.pdbx_strand_id
1 'polypeptide(L)'
;MLKASRIKRTPEMDAYEEETGRLAVWKGETTPHYLKWKKKVEMRGMKGEMVDPLKEMKKKRKEMKQEVKQGKDVERDYDHLIVAENLHKTYLLGTTAVAALRGVDLTIDTGDFIDIMGPSGSGKTTLLNLIGGLDTPTKGKIFLEGRNIAMLSDNALADIRKQRIGFVFQFYNLLILILV
;
A
#
# COMPACT_ATOMS: atom_id res chain seq x y z
N MET A 1 21.79 -9.73 60.58
CA MET A 1 20.48 -9.33 60.00
C MET A 1 20.66 -9.13 58.50
N LEU A 2 20.15 -10.03 57.66
CA LEU A 2 20.16 -9.92 56.19
C LEU A 2 18.71 -10.01 55.70
N LYS A 3 18.16 -8.92 55.17
CA LYS A 3 16.84 -8.88 54.53
C LYS A 3 16.96 -9.48 53.14
N ALA A 4 16.55 -10.74 52.97
CA ALA A 4 16.41 -11.38 51.67
C ALA A 4 15.24 -10.76 50.90
N SER A 5 15.54 -10.08 49.78
CA SER A 5 14.54 -9.65 48.80
C SER A 5 13.89 -10.89 48.16
N ARG A 6 12.64 -11.21 48.55
CA ARG A 6 11.86 -12.30 47.95
C ARG A 6 11.44 -11.92 46.54
N ILE A 7 11.89 -12.67 45.54
CA ILE A 7 11.33 -12.61 44.18
C ILE A 7 9.86 -13.03 44.24
N LYS A 8 8.96 -12.21 43.70
CA LYS A 8 7.54 -12.56 43.52
C LYS A 8 7.43 -13.58 42.39
N ARG A 9 6.85 -14.75 42.67
CA ARG A 9 6.62 -15.80 41.67
C ARG A 9 5.60 -15.33 40.65
N THR A 10 5.85 -15.62 39.37
CA THR A 10 4.93 -15.34 38.26
C THR A 10 4.39 -16.65 37.67
N PRO A 11 3.19 -16.65 37.04
CA PRO A 11 2.63 -17.85 36.41
C PRO A 11 3.54 -18.49 35.35
N GLU A 12 4.40 -17.68 34.72
CA GLU A 12 5.42 -18.12 33.74
C GLU A 12 6.52 -18.99 34.38
N MET A 13 6.86 -18.74 35.65
CA MET A 13 7.84 -19.53 36.39
C MET A 13 7.30 -20.93 36.70
N ASP A 14 6.02 -21.02 37.03
CA ASP A 14 5.37 -22.29 37.34
C ASP A 14 5.20 -23.14 36.06
N ALA A 15 4.87 -22.52 34.93
CA ALA A 15 4.83 -23.19 33.62
C ALA A 15 6.20 -23.76 33.18
N TYR A 16 7.30 -23.05 33.47
CA TYR A 16 8.66 -23.55 33.20
C TYR A 16 9.02 -24.77 34.07
N GLU A 17 8.65 -24.72 35.36
CA GLU A 17 8.90 -25.81 36.31
C GLU A 17 8.12 -27.07 35.91
N GLU A 18 6.88 -26.91 35.45
CA GLU A 18 6.03 -28.01 34.95
C GLU A 18 6.54 -28.58 33.62
N GLU A 19 6.95 -27.75 32.67
CA GLU A 19 7.43 -28.20 31.35
C GLU A 19 8.81 -28.86 31.43
N THR A 20 9.70 -28.37 32.28
CA THR A 20 11.12 -28.79 32.28
C THR A 20 11.55 -29.60 33.50
N GLY A 21 10.72 -29.66 34.54
CA GLY A 21 11.03 -30.31 35.82
C GLY A 21 12.16 -29.62 36.61
N ARG A 22 12.54 -28.39 36.24
CA ARG A 22 13.65 -27.63 36.84
C ARG A 22 13.14 -26.35 37.48
N LEU A 23 13.68 -26.01 38.65
CA LEU A 23 13.28 -24.82 39.42
C LEU A 23 13.61 -23.51 38.68
N ALA A 24 12.61 -22.63 38.58
CA ALA A 24 12.75 -21.28 38.03
C ALA A 24 13.50 -20.34 38.99
N VAL A 25 13.45 -20.61 40.30
CA VAL A 25 14.09 -19.82 41.35
C VAL A 25 14.92 -20.71 42.27
N TRP A 26 16.18 -20.33 42.52
CA TRP A 26 17.07 -21.00 43.48
C TRP A 26 17.88 -19.94 44.27
N LYS A 27 17.95 -20.08 45.59
CA LYS A 27 18.58 -19.18 46.57
C LYS A 27 18.06 -17.74 46.52
N GLY A 28 16.81 -17.57 46.08
CA GLY A 28 16.18 -16.26 45.95
C GLY A 28 16.54 -15.52 44.66
N GLU A 29 17.16 -16.18 43.69
CA GLU A 29 17.49 -15.65 42.36
C GLU A 29 16.84 -16.48 41.24
N THR A 30 16.49 -15.85 40.12
CA THR A 30 15.98 -16.57 38.94
C THR A 30 17.09 -17.37 38.28
N THR A 31 16.83 -18.63 37.94
CA THR A 31 17.86 -19.49 37.35
C THR A 31 18.18 -19.09 35.90
N PRO A 32 19.45 -19.20 35.45
CA PRO A 32 19.84 -18.86 34.08
C PRO A 32 19.08 -19.68 33.01
N HIS A 33 18.67 -20.90 33.33
CA HIS A 33 17.89 -21.76 32.44
C HIS A 33 16.46 -21.26 32.26
N TYR A 34 15.83 -20.71 33.31
CA TYR A 34 14.52 -20.06 33.21
C TYR A 34 14.58 -18.82 32.32
N LEU A 35 15.58 -17.96 32.47
CA LEU A 35 15.75 -16.77 31.60
C LEU A 35 15.95 -17.16 30.14
N LYS A 36 16.73 -18.21 29.88
CA LYS A 36 16.95 -18.74 28.52
C LYS A 36 15.68 -19.36 27.93
N TRP A 37 14.89 -20.05 28.74
CA TRP A 37 13.59 -20.58 28.34
C TRP A 37 12.59 -19.46 28.05
N LYS A 38 12.47 -18.46 28.94
CA LYS A 38 11.58 -17.31 28.78
C LYS A 38 11.86 -16.55 27.48
N LYS A 39 13.14 -16.26 27.20
CA LYS A 39 13.56 -15.61 25.95
C LYS A 39 13.24 -16.47 24.70
N LYS A 40 13.29 -17.80 24.83
CA LYS A 40 12.94 -18.75 23.75
C LYS A 40 11.42 -18.79 23.52
N VAL A 41 10.62 -18.71 24.58
CA VAL A 41 9.15 -18.64 24.51
C VAL A 41 8.70 -17.29 23.93
N GLU A 42 9.28 -16.17 24.36
CA GLU A 42 9.06 -14.84 23.78
C GLU A 42 9.44 -14.80 22.29
N MET A 43 10.59 -15.40 21.91
CA MET A 43 10.97 -15.53 20.49
C MET A 43 10.06 -16.48 19.70
N ARG A 44 9.43 -17.47 20.35
CA ARG A 44 8.42 -18.34 19.73
C ARG A 44 7.11 -17.58 19.51
N GLY A 45 6.71 -16.73 20.45
CA GLY A 45 5.58 -15.80 20.32
C GLY A 45 5.80 -14.78 19.21
N MET A 46 6.99 -14.18 19.12
CA MET A 46 7.33 -13.24 18.04
C MET A 46 7.45 -13.88 16.65
N LYS A 47 7.71 -15.19 16.54
CA LYS A 47 7.61 -15.91 15.25
C LYS A 47 6.17 -16.18 14.80
N GLY A 48 5.18 -16.07 15.69
CA GLY A 48 3.77 -16.18 15.38
C GLY A 48 3.15 -14.91 14.79
N GLU A 49 3.79 -13.75 14.96
CA GLU A 49 3.25 -12.44 14.55
C GLU A 49 4.11 -11.69 13.53
N MET A 50 5.10 -12.35 12.91
CA MET A 50 5.75 -11.79 11.73
C MET A 50 5.06 -12.35 10.48
N VAL A 51 3.89 -11.80 10.19
CA VAL A 51 3.23 -12.01 8.90
C VAL A 51 4.11 -11.35 7.85
N ASP A 52 4.87 -12.16 7.12
CA ASP A 52 5.77 -11.70 6.06
C ASP A 52 5.00 -10.75 5.12
N PRO A 53 5.38 -9.45 5.05
CA PRO A 53 4.65 -8.45 4.26
C PRO A 53 4.55 -8.86 2.80
N LEU A 54 5.51 -9.64 2.30
CA LEU A 54 5.49 -10.17 0.94
C LEU A 54 4.48 -11.31 0.80
N LYS A 55 4.21 -12.09 1.85
CA LYS A 55 3.18 -13.14 1.85
C LYS A 55 1.78 -12.54 1.87
N GLU A 56 1.54 -11.51 2.68
CA GLU A 56 0.27 -10.77 2.67
C GLU A 56 0.08 -9.98 1.38
N MET A 57 1.13 -9.34 0.85
CA MET A 57 1.04 -8.69 -0.47
C MET A 57 0.82 -9.69 -1.60
N LYS A 58 1.42 -10.89 -1.54
CA LYS A 58 1.19 -11.97 -2.53
C LYS A 58 -0.19 -12.59 -2.38
N LYS A 59 -0.68 -12.76 -1.15
CA LYS A 59 -2.03 -13.27 -0.83
C LYS A 59 -3.07 -12.26 -1.27
N LYS A 60 -2.97 -10.98 -0.90
CA LYS A 60 -3.79 -9.89 -1.42
C LYS A 60 -3.72 -9.75 -2.94
N ARG A 61 -2.54 -9.92 -3.56
CA ARG A 61 -2.42 -9.95 -5.05
C ARG A 61 -3.08 -11.17 -5.66
N LYS A 62 -3.07 -12.34 -5.01
CA LYS A 62 -3.73 -13.56 -5.48
C LYS A 62 -5.24 -13.48 -5.30
N GLU A 63 -5.70 -12.97 -4.16
CA GLU A 63 -7.10 -12.72 -3.84
C GLU A 63 -7.67 -11.65 -4.78
N MET A 64 -6.99 -10.51 -4.98
CA MET A 64 -7.38 -9.53 -6.03
C MET A 64 -7.38 -10.13 -7.43
N LYS A 65 -6.37 -10.94 -7.80
CA LYS A 65 -6.35 -11.59 -9.12
C LYS A 65 -7.43 -12.66 -9.27
N GLN A 66 -7.90 -13.25 -8.17
CA GLN A 66 -9.00 -14.23 -8.17
C GLN A 66 -10.37 -13.53 -8.19
N GLU A 67 -10.52 -12.41 -7.48
CA GLU A 67 -11.71 -11.54 -7.55
C GLU A 67 -11.87 -10.92 -8.95
N VAL A 68 -10.76 -10.55 -9.60
CA VAL A 68 -10.77 -10.11 -11.01
C VAL A 68 -11.07 -11.27 -11.99
N LYS A 69 -10.83 -12.53 -11.60
CA LYS A 69 -11.09 -13.72 -12.45
C LYS A 69 -12.47 -14.34 -12.24
N GLN A 70 -13.12 -14.10 -11.11
CA GLN A 70 -14.50 -14.48 -10.85
C GLN A 70 -15.35 -13.27 -11.18
N GLY A 71 -15.93 -13.23 -12.38
CA GLY A 71 -16.78 -12.14 -12.89
C GLY A 71 -17.99 -11.83 -12.02
N LYS A 72 -17.74 -11.18 -10.88
CA LYS A 72 -18.57 -10.10 -10.39
C LYS A 72 -17.90 -8.86 -10.92
N ASP A 73 -18.24 -8.51 -12.16
CA ASP A 73 -18.38 -7.10 -12.47
C ASP A 73 -19.22 -6.54 -11.33
N VAL A 74 -18.57 -5.85 -10.39
CA VAL A 74 -19.29 -4.93 -9.53
C VAL A 74 -19.77 -3.90 -10.54
N GLU A 75 -20.98 -4.13 -11.04
CA GLU A 75 -21.82 -3.19 -11.77
C GLU A 75 -22.05 -2.00 -10.85
N ARG A 76 -20.98 -1.25 -10.61
CA ARG A 76 -21.09 0.16 -10.31
C ARG A 76 -21.43 0.75 -11.66
N ASP A 77 -22.72 0.99 -11.82
CA ASP A 77 -23.26 1.90 -12.79
C ASP A 77 -22.49 3.22 -12.66
N TYR A 78 -21.43 3.36 -13.44
CA TYR A 78 -20.69 4.61 -13.53
C TYR A 78 -21.17 5.25 -14.82
N ASP A 79 -22.25 6.03 -14.69
CA ASP A 79 -22.68 7.01 -15.70
C ASP A 79 -21.49 7.88 -16.18
N HIS A 80 -20.48 8.01 -15.33
CA HIS A 80 -19.29 8.84 -15.51
C HIS A 80 -18.12 8.09 -16.19
N LEU A 81 -17.51 8.75 -17.17
CA LEU A 81 -16.35 8.26 -17.91
C LEU A 81 -15.09 8.16 -17.03
N ILE A 82 -14.81 9.19 -16.23
CA ILE A 82 -13.67 9.23 -15.31
C ILE A 82 -14.17 9.57 -13.91
N VAL A 83 -13.69 8.83 -12.91
CA VAL A 83 -13.93 9.13 -11.49
C VAL A 83 -12.60 9.07 -10.74
N ALA A 84 -12.22 10.19 -10.13
CA ALA A 84 -11.09 10.31 -9.24
C ALA A 84 -11.60 10.49 -7.80
N GLU A 85 -11.17 9.62 -6.90
CA GLU A 85 -11.55 9.65 -5.49
C GLU A 85 -10.30 9.92 -4.63
N ASN A 86 -10.30 11.06 -3.95
CA ASN A 86 -9.30 11.50 -2.99
C ASN A 86 -7.86 11.29 -3.53
N LEU A 87 -7.56 11.85 -4.70
CA LEU A 87 -6.27 11.67 -5.35
C LEU A 87 -5.15 12.46 -4.66
N HIS A 88 -4.11 11.74 -4.26
CA HIS A 88 -2.86 12.33 -3.77
C HIS A 88 -1.70 11.92 -4.65
N LYS A 89 -0.78 12.85 -4.85
CA LYS A 89 0.50 12.57 -5.47
C LYS A 89 1.60 13.32 -4.77
N THR A 90 2.58 12.56 -4.28
CA THR A 90 3.81 13.08 -3.68
C THR A 90 5.00 12.60 -4.49
N TYR A 91 5.83 13.53 -4.93
CA TYR A 91 7.11 13.23 -5.58
C TYR A 91 8.23 13.32 -4.55
N LEU A 92 9.13 12.34 -4.57
CA LEU A 92 10.33 12.34 -3.74
C LEU A 92 11.48 12.94 -4.55
N LEU A 93 11.94 14.12 -4.15
CA LEU A 93 13.07 14.83 -4.74
C LEU A 93 14.24 14.75 -3.75
N GLY A 94 15.05 13.69 -3.89
CA GLY A 94 16.11 13.37 -2.94
C GLY A 94 15.54 13.12 -1.55
N THR A 95 15.86 13.99 -0.60
CA THR A 95 15.37 13.93 0.79
C THR A 95 14.05 14.69 1.01
N THR A 96 13.57 15.44 0.02
CA THR A 96 12.38 16.28 0.16
C THR A 96 11.17 15.63 -0.50
N ALA A 97 10.04 15.60 0.22
CA ALA A 97 8.76 15.15 -0.32
C ALA A 97 7.92 16.36 -0.76
N VAL A 98 7.54 16.41 -2.04
CA VAL A 98 6.69 17.47 -2.61
C VAL A 98 5.32 16.90 -2.93
N ALA A 99 4.31 17.34 -2.18
CA ALA A 99 2.91 16.99 -2.41
C ALA A 99 2.33 17.83 -3.55
N ALA A 100 2.33 17.26 -4.76
CA ALA A 100 1.80 17.87 -5.97
C ALA A 100 0.26 17.86 -6.01
N LEU A 101 -0.39 16.82 -5.48
CA LEU A 101 -1.84 16.76 -5.27
C LEU A 101 -2.14 16.33 -3.83
N ARG A 102 -3.16 16.93 -3.23
CA ARG A 102 -3.49 16.84 -1.80
C ARG A 102 -4.93 16.39 -1.54
N GLY A 103 -5.44 15.42 -2.30
CA GLY A 103 -6.81 14.93 -2.19
C GLY A 103 -7.73 15.67 -3.13
N VAL A 104 -7.74 15.24 -4.39
CA VAL A 104 -8.62 15.76 -5.43
C VAL A 104 -9.72 14.75 -5.72
N ASP A 105 -10.96 15.20 -5.65
CA ASP A 105 -12.13 14.48 -6.14
C ASP A 105 -12.58 15.12 -7.47
N LEU A 106 -12.81 14.29 -8.49
CA LEU A 106 -13.22 14.75 -9.81
C LEU A 106 -14.04 13.68 -10.50
N THR A 107 -15.11 14.10 -11.15
CA THR A 107 -15.97 13.24 -11.97
C THR A 107 -16.12 13.90 -13.34
N ILE A 108 -15.99 13.12 -14.41
CA ILE A 108 -16.11 13.59 -15.80
C ILE A 108 -17.02 12.63 -16.55
N ASP A 109 -17.98 13.18 -17.27
CA ASP A 109 -18.94 12.44 -18.08
C ASP A 109 -18.48 12.23 -19.53
N THR A 110 -19.11 11.29 -20.20
CA THR A 110 -18.84 11.06 -21.63
C THR A 110 -19.32 12.26 -22.45
N GLY A 111 -18.43 12.83 -23.25
CA GLY A 111 -18.73 13.99 -24.11
C GLY A 111 -18.45 15.34 -23.46
N ASP A 112 -18.02 15.36 -22.20
CA ASP A 112 -17.62 16.58 -21.51
C ASP A 112 -16.41 17.25 -22.18
N PHE A 113 -16.47 18.58 -22.25
CA PHE A 113 -15.34 19.42 -22.62
C PHE A 113 -14.96 20.30 -21.42
N ILE A 114 -13.87 19.93 -20.76
CA ILE A 114 -13.44 20.52 -19.48
C ILE A 114 -12.14 21.28 -19.64
N ASP A 115 -12.06 22.43 -18.98
CA ASP A 115 -10.81 23.16 -18.80
C ASP A 115 -10.35 23.12 -17.34
N ILE A 116 -9.03 22.98 -17.13
CA ILE A 116 -8.40 22.96 -15.82
C ILE A 116 -7.47 24.16 -15.73
N MET A 117 -7.91 25.20 -15.02
CA MET A 117 -7.15 26.43 -14.82
C MET A 117 -6.46 26.49 -13.44
N GLY A 118 -5.38 27.26 -13.34
CA GLY A 118 -4.70 27.52 -12.07
C GLY A 118 -3.25 28.00 -12.25
N PRO A 119 -2.60 28.49 -11.19
CA PRO A 119 -1.22 29.00 -11.25
C PRO A 119 -0.21 27.90 -11.61
N SER A 120 0.97 28.27 -12.10
CA SER A 120 2.05 27.31 -12.34
C SER A 120 2.39 26.55 -11.04
N GLY A 121 2.62 25.23 -11.16
CA GLY A 121 2.90 24.37 -10.01
C GLY A 121 1.69 23.92 -9.19
N SER A 122 0.46 24.29 -9.55
CA SER A 122 -0.76 23.88 -8.82
C SER A 122 -1.15 22.39 -8.95
N GLY A 123 -0.37 21.60 -9.71
CA GLY A 123 -0.62 20.16 -9.87
C GLY A 123 -1.50 19.78 -11.06
N LYS A 124 -1.87 20.70 -11.95
CA LYS A 124 -2.72 20.41 -13.14
C LYS A 124 -2.14 19.32 -14.04
N THR A 125 -0.88 19.47 -14.43
CA THR A 125 -0.17 18.46 -15.24
C THR A 125 -0.06 17.14 -14.50
N THR A 126 0.12 17.17 -13.17
CA THR A 126 0.09 15.95 -12.35
C THR A 126 -1.27 15.27 -12.41
N LEU A 127 -2.36 16.01 -12.24
CA LEU A 127 -3.72 15.47 -12.34
C LEU A 127 -3.97 14.85 -13.72
N LEU A 128 -3.61 15.55 -14.81
CA LEU A 128 -3.74 15.04 -16.17
C LEU A 128 -2.90 13.78 -16.40
N ASN A 129 -1.68 13.71 -15.87
CA ASN A 129 -0.84 12.52 -15.99
C ASN A 129 -1.43 11.31 -15.26
N LEU A 130 -2.04 11.53 -14.09
CA LEU A 130 -2.68 10.48 -13.30
C LEU A 130 -3.94 9.94 -13.99
N ILE A 131 -4.81 10.84 -14.45
CA ILE A 131 -6.02 10.47 -15.21
C ILE A 131 -5.62 9.76 -16.52
N GLY A 132 -4.58 10.27 -17.17
CA GLY A 132 -3.99 9.72 -18.38
C GLY A 132 -3.30 8.37 -18.20
N GLY A 133 -3.18 7.87 -16.96
CA GLY A 133 -2.45 6.64 -16.65
C GLY A 133 -0.96 6.69 -17.03
N LEU A 134 -0.37 7.88 -17.16
CA LEU A 134 1.08 8.08 -17.37
C LEU A 134 1.84 8.01 -16.06
N ASP A 135 1.14 8.19 -14.95
CA ASP A 135 1.69 8.13 -13.61
C ASP A 135 0.65 7.47 -12.67
N THR A 136 1.11 6.99 -11.52
CA THR A 136 0.27 6.30 -10.53
C THR A 136 0.09 7.18 -9.29
N PRO A 137 -1.13 7.30 -8.73
CA PRO A 137 -1.33 8.10 -7.53
C PRO A 137 -0.59 7.49 -6.34
N THR A 138 -0.13 8.34 -5.43
CA THR A 138 0.45 7.90 -4.16
C THR A 138 -0.63 7.36 -3.21
N LYS A 139 -1.83 7.98 -3.25
CA LYS A 139 -3.05 7.54 -2.55
C LYS A 139 -4.28 7.92 -3.36
N GLY A 140 -5.40 7.27 -3.09
CA GLY A 140 -6.66 7.49 -3.80
C GLY A 140 -6.90 6.45 -4.89
N LYS A 141 -7.98 6.65 -5.64
CA LYS A 141 -8.39 5.75 -6.72
C LYS A 141 -8.74 6.55 -7.97
N ILE A 142 -8.55 5.93 -9.12
CA ILE A 142 -8.96 6.47 -10.41
C ILE A 142 -9.67 5.36 -11.15
N PHE A 143 -10.89 5.65 -11.60
CA PHE A 143 -11.70 4.77 -12.42
C PHE A 143 -11.84 5.39 -13.81
N LEU A 144 -11.70 4.56 -14.84
CA LEU A 144 -11.99 4.89 -16.23
C LEU A 144 -12.99 3.85 -16.73
N GLU A 145 -14.16 4.28 -17.19
CA GLU A 145 -15.26 3.37 -17.58
C GLU A 145 -15.55 2.33 -16.48
N GLY A 146 -15.56 2.78 -15.22
CA GLY A 146 -15.73 1.95 -14.03
C GLY A 146 -14.56 1.04 -13.63
N ARG A 147 -13.50 0.95 -14.44
CA ARG A 147 -12.32 0.15 -14.15
C ARG A 147 -11.30 0.94 -13.33
N ASN A 148 -10.90 0.42 -12.16
CA ASN A 148 -9.83 1.05 -11.37
C ASN A 148 -8.47 0.92 -12.07
N ILE A 149 -7.98 2.01 -12.65
CA ILE A 149 -6.73 2.02 -13.42
C ILE A 149 -5.50 2.13 -12.53
N ALA A 150 -5.61 2.68 -11.32
CA ALA A 150 -4.48 2.90 -10.41
C ALA A 150 -3.83 1.59 -9.91
N MET A 151 -4.53 0.46 -10.02
CA MET A 151 -4.02 -0.87 -9.61
C MET A 151 -3.50 -1.73 -10.76
N LEU A 152 -3.55 -1.23 -12.00
CA LEU A 152 -3.13 -1.97 -13.18
C LEU A 152 -1.61 -2.02 -13.32
N SER A 153 -1.13 -3.01 -14.06
CA SER A 153 0.29 -3.07 -14.46
C SER A 153 0.58 -2.07 -15.57
N ASP A 154 1.85 -1.71 -15.74
CA ASP A 154 2.29 -0.77 -16.77
C ASP A 154 1.85 -1.18 -18.19
N ASN A 155 1.87 -2.49 -18.50
CA ASN A 155 1.39 -3.01 -19.79
C ASN A 155 -0.12 -2.80 -19.96
N ALA A 156 -0.91 -3.07 -18.93
CA ALA A 156 -2.36 -2.85 -18.99
C ALA A 156 -2.71 -1.36 -19.07
N LEU A 157 -1.93 -0.49 -18.41
CA LEU A 157 -2.03 0.96 -18.58
C LEU A 157 -1.64 1.39 -19.99
N ALA A 158 -0.63 0.77 -20.60
CA ALA A 158 -0.24 1.04 -21.98
C ALA A 158 -1.35 0.67 -22.97
N ASP A 159 -2.03 -0.46 -22.77
CA ASP A 159 -3.16 -0.88 -23.59
C ASP A 159 -4.34 0.11 -23.47
N ILE A 160 -4.63 0.57 -22.25
CA ILE A 160 -5.65 1.61 -22.03
C ILE A 160 -5.27 2.91 -22.74
N ARG A 161 -4.02 3.37 -22.58
CA ARG A 161 -3.56 4.59 -23.26
C ARG A 161 -3.70 4.45 -24.78
N LYS A 162 -3.34 3.30 -25.34
CA LYS A 162 -3.48 3.02 -26.78
C LYS A 162 -4.94 3.06 -27.27
N GLN A 163 -5.89 2.59 -26.46
CA GLN A 163 -7.27 2.37 -26.89
C GLN A 163 -8.24 3.50 -26.52
N ARG A 164 -7.96 4.23 -25.42
CA ARG A 164 -8.91 5.14 -24.78
C ARG A 164 -8.41 6.56 -24.60
N ILE A 165 -7.10 6.82 -24.68
CA ILE A 165 -6.52 8.11 -24.29
C ILE A 165 -5.66 8.69 -25.42
N GLY A 166 -6.08 9.82 -25.96
CA GLY A 166 -5.26 10.65 -26.83
C GLY A 166 -4.57 11.76 -26.04
N PHE A 167 -3.28 11.99 -26.28
CA PHE A 167 -2.55 13.13 -25.72
C PHE A 167 -2.21 14.14 -26.80
N VAL A 168 -2.51 15.41 -26.53
CA VAL A 168 -2.07 16.54 -27.34
C VAL A 168 -1.31 17.49 -26.40
N PHE A 169 -0.09 17.84 -26.78
CA PHE A 169 0.80 18.66 -25.97
C PHE A 169 0.96 20.05 -26.60
N GLN A 170 1.27 21.05 -25.77
CA GLN A 170 1.51 22.43 -26.22
C GLN A 170 2.64 22.52 -27.26
N PHE A 171 3.71 21.73 -27.08
CA PHE A 171 4.79 21.60 -28.05
C PHE A 171 4.63 20.30 -28.84
N TYR A 172 4.86 20.36 -30.14
CA TYR A 172 4.77 19.20 -31.03
C TYR A 172 5.85 18.17 -30.67
N ASN A 173 5.46 17.07 -30.02
CA ASN A 173 6.31 15.89 -29.81
C ASN A 173 6.26 14.96 -31.05
N LEU A 174 6.45 15.53 -32.24
CA LEU A 174 6.50 14.76 -33.48
C LEU A 174 7.91 14.22 -33.68
N LEU A 175 8.01 12.94 -34.04
CA LEU A 175 9.26 12.40 -34.56
C LEU A 175 9.49 13.04 -35.93
N ILE A 176 10.55 13.83 -36.04
CA ILE A 176 10.93 14.55 -37.26
C ILE A 176 11.17 13.59 -38.46
N LEU A 177 11.44 12.31 -38.18
CA LEU A 177 11.68 11.28 -39.18
C LEU A 177 10.46 10.34 -39.31
N ILE A 178 9.37 10.84 -39.89
CA ILE A 178 8.33 9.99 -40.51
C ILE A 178 8.21 10.42 -41.98
N LEU A 179 9.36 10.49 -42.66
CA LEU A 179 9.44 10.53 -44.11
C LEU A 179 10.04 9.21 -44.54
N VAL A 180 9.22 8.42 -45.24
CA VAL A 180 9.65 7.28 -46.06
C VAL A 180 10.38 7.81 -47.28
#